data_AF-A0A1X7GJT5-F1
#
_entry.id   AF-A0A1X7GJT5-F1
#
_cell.length_a   1.000
_cell.length_b   1.000
_cell.length_c   1.000
_cell.angle_alpha   90.00
_cell.angle_beta   90.00
_cell.angle_gamma   90.00
#
_symmetry.space_group_name_H-M   'P 1'
#
loop_
_entity.id
_entity.type
_entity.pdbx_description
1 polymer ?
#
loop_
_entity_poly.entity_id
_entity_poly.type
_entity_poly.pdbx_seq_one_letter_code
_entity_poly.pdbx_strand_id
1 'polypeptide(L)'
;MRSAEPMLPSGPWGLLYEVNQRDPYNREAYHRVLQFLLSLDGLRASSLAAVVDFAWSVAGQRPVGSPLLLLPAYAQIEQRRARTDPLWRRQWAEDPALGYTLNAFHDWFRKAPPGLCSVSDLNHLAYALWAGHQYLEASEVFEAMGPYVAREPWASVHDGAAADPGEALLLRARAESLSFSRKRRPRAGPHP
;
A
#
# COMPACT_ATOMS: atom_id res chain seq x y z
N MET A 1 18.31 -1.71 34.25
CA MET A 1 18.46 -2.43 32.97
C MET A 1 17.84 -1.56 31.90
N ARG A 2 18.65 -0.98 30.99
CA ARG A 2 18.12 -0.22 29.85
C ARG A 2 17.56 -1.23 28.86
N SER A 3 16.26 -1.16 28.59
CA SER A 3 15.60 -1.92 27.54
C SER A 3 16.37 -1.70 26.24
N ALA A 4 16.79 -2.77 25.59
CA ALA A 4 17.38 -2.68 24.27
C ALA A 4 16.29 -2.14 23.33
N GLU A 5 16.36 -0.86 22.97
CA GLU A 5 15.74 -0.44 21.72
C GLU A 5 16.26 -1.38 20.65
N PRO A 6 15.41 -2.00 19.83
CA PRO A 6 15.88 -2.77 18.69
C PRO A 6 16.65 -1.79 17.79
N MET A 7 17.98 -1.80 17.94
CA MET A 7 18.87 -0.97 17.13
C MET A 7 18.61 -1.36 15.69
N LEU A 8 18.10 -0.40 14.91
CA LEU A 8 17.99 -0.56 13.46
C LEU A 8 19.34 -1.09 12.93
N PRO A 9 19.33 -2.10 12.04
CA PRO A 9 20.57 -2.68 11.52
C PRO A 9 21.43 -1.58 10.88
N SER A 10 22.75 -1.75 10.82
CA SER A 10 23.60 -0.81 10.09
C SER A 10 23.07 -0.64 8.66
N GLY A 11 22.73 0.58 8.27
CA GLY A 11 21.99 0.83 7.04
C GLY A 11 22.22 2.23 6.49
N PRO A 12 21.49 2.62 5.44
CA PRO A 12 21.67 3.90 4.75
C PRO A 12 21.10 5.09 5.56
N TRP A 13 21.19 5.07 6.89
CA TRP A 13 20.60 6.07 7.79
C TRP A 13 21.21 7.46 7.60
N GLY A 14 22.52 7.54 7.36
CA GLY A 14 23.19 8.80 7.04
C GLY A 14 22.69 9.39 5.71
N LEU A 15 22.46 8.54 4.70
CA LEU A 15 21.88 9.01 3.42
C LEU A 15 20.44 9.47 3.59
N LEU A 16 19.62 8.72 4.36
CA LEU A 16 18.25 9.11 4.66
C LEU A 16 18.20 10.44 5.44
N TYR A 17 19.14 10.65 6.36
CA TYR A 17 19.30 11.92 7.06
C TYR A 17 19.60 13.06 6.07
N GLU A 18 20.61 12.90 5.22
CA GLU A 18 20.97 13.89 4.20
C GLU A 18 19.83 14.21 3.23
N VAL A 19 19.04 13.21 2.82
CA VAL A 19 17.84 13.45 2.01
C VAL A 19 16.80 14.25 2.79
N ASN A 20 16.48 13.87 4.02
CA ASN A 20 15.48 14.60 4.82
C ASN A 20 15.88 16.05 5.10
N GLN A 21 17.17 16.37 5.15
CA GLN A 21 17.63 17.76 5.28
C GLN A 21 17.36 18.61 4.02
N ARG A 22 17.30 17.99 2.83
CA ARG A 22 17.15 18.68 1.54
C ARG A 22 15.74 18.61 0.96
N ASP A 23 15.12 17.45 1.11
CA ASP A 23 13.78 17.13 0.63
C ASP A 23 13.07 16.27 1.69
N PRO A 24 12.53 16.91 2.76
CA PRO A 24 11.83 16.20 3.82
C PRO A 24 10.69 15.34 3.26
N TYR A 25 10.59 14.10 3.75
CA TYR A 25 9.52 13.18 3.35
C TYR A 25 9.58 12.71 1.89
N ASN A 26 10.77 12.74 1.27
CA ASN A 26 10.98 12.24 -0.09
C ASN A 26 10.53 10.78 -0.25
N ARG A 27 9.52 10.54 -1.09
CA ARG A 27 8.96 9.21 -1.38
C ARG A 27 10.06 8.18 -1.70
N GLU A 28 10.89 8.46 -2.69
CA GLU A 28 11.85 7.49 -3.22
C GLU A 28 12.87 7.05 -2.17
N ALA A 29 13.39 7.97 -1.34
CA ALA A 29 14.35 7.64 -0.31
C ALA A 29 13.80 6.64 0.70
N TYR A 30 12.55 6.81 1.15
CA TYR A 30 11.90 5.88 2.06
C TYR A 30 11.62 4.52 1.40
N HIS A 31 11.25 4.50 0.11
CA HIS A 31 11.14 3.25 -0.65
C HIS A 31 12.48 2.53 -0.82
N ARG A 32 13.59 3.25 -0.96
CA ARG A 32 14.94 2.66 -1.00
C ARG A 32 15.34 2.05 0.34
N VAL A 33 14.98 2.67 1.46
CA VAL A 33 15.19 2.07 2.79
C VAL A 33 14.35 0.80 2.94
N LEU A 34 13.09 0.81 2.49
CA LEU A 34 12.24 -0.39 2.50
C LEU A 34 12.87 -1.52 1.67
N GLN A 35 13.36 -1.23 0.46
CA GLN A 35 14.08 -2.20 -0.38
C GLN A 35 15.35 -2.73 0.30
N PHE A 36 16.11 -1.86 0.97
CA PHE A 36 17.28 -2.26 1.74
C PHE A 36 16.90 -3.24 2.86
N LEU A 37 15.87 -2.94 3.65
CA LEU A 37 15.41 -3.80 4.73
C LEU A 37 14.93 -5.17 4.20
N LEU A 38 14.24 -5.20 3.06
CA LEU A 38 13.87 -6.44 2.37
C LEU A 38 15.06 -7.26 1.86
N SER A 39 16.18 -6.59 1.56
CA SER A 39 17.40 -7.23 1.02
C SER A 39 18.35 -7.77 2.10
N LEU A 40 18.11 -7.45 3.38
CA LEU A 40 18.99 -7.90 4.46
C LEU A 40 18.92 -9.42 4.59
N ASP A 41 20.09 -10.06 4.48
CA ASP A 41 20.25 -11.50 4.69
C ASP A 41 19.91 -11.86 6.15
N GLY A 42 18.81 -12.59 6.30
CA GLY A 42 18.29 -13.09 7.57
C GLY A 42 17.15 -14.08 7.32
N LEU A 43 16.61 -14.68 8.39
CA LEU A 43 15.33 -15.39 8.27
C LEU A 43 14.31 -14.40 7.68
N ARG A 44 13.79 -14.69 6.48
CA ARG A 44 12.86 -13.81 5.72
C ARG A 44 11.76 -13.19 6.57
N ALA A 45 11.29 -13.91 7.60
CA ALA A 45 10.33 -13.43 8.59
C ALA A 45 10.82 -12.20 9.39
N SER A 46 12.09 -12.16 9.80
CA SER A 46 12.68 -11.06 10.55
C SER A 46 12.87 -9.80 9.69
N SER A 47 13.22 -9.96 8.41
CA SER A 47 13.29 -8.83 7.47
C SER A 47 11.91 -8.21 7.24
N LEU A 48 10.87 -9.04 7.08
CA LEU A 48 9.49 -8.57 6.94
C LEU A 48 8.98 -7.85 8.19
N ALA A 49 9.29 -8.35 9.38
CA ALA A 49 8.96 -7.66 10.63
C ALA A 49 9.61 -6.27 10.71
N ALA A 50 10.90 -6.16 10.39
CA ALA A 50 11.61 -4.88 10.36
C ALA A 50 11.01 -3.89 9.34
N VAL A 51 10.56 -4.38 8.18
CA VAL A 51 9.88 -3.56 7.16
C VAL A 51 8.55 -3.02 7.68
N VAL A 52 7.78 -3.84 8.40
CA VAL A 52 6.50 -3.43 9.00
C VAL A 52 6.72 -2.37 10.08
N ASP A 53 7.63 -2.63 11.02
CA ASP A 53 7.95 -1.70 12.10
C ASP A 53 8.45 -0.36 11.56
N PHE A 54 9.32 -0.40 10.55
CA PHE A 54 9.79 0.79 9.84
C PHE A 54 8.62 1.55 9.20
N ALA A 55 7.77 0.86 8.45
CA ALA A 55 6.65 1.48 7.74
C ALA A 55 5.65 2.16 8.70
N TRP A 56 5.32 1.51 9.82
CA TRP A 56 4.45 2.08 10.84
C TRP A 56 5.09 3.29 11.54
N SER A 57 6.35 3.16 11.95
CA SER A 57 7.09 4.25 12.57
C SER A 57 7.17 5.47 11.65
N VAL A 58 7.42 5.25 10.35
CA VAL A 58 7.43 6.33 9.37
C VAL A 58 6.05 6.95 9.31
N ALA A 59 5.00 6.19 8.96
CA ALA A 59 3.64 6.71 8.75
C ALA A 59 3.10 7.50 9.94
N GLY A 60 3.39 7.10 11.19
CA GLY A 60 2.94 7.81 12.40
C GLY A 60 3.53 9.21 12.59
N GLN A 61 4.58 9.57 11.83
CA GLN A 61 5.28 10.84 11.97
C GLN A 61 5.14 11.76 10.74
N ARG A 62 4.40 11.34 9.70
CA ARG A 62 4.36 12.08 8.42
C ARG A 62 3.20 13.07 8.36
N PRO A 63 3.38 14.18 7.64
CA PRO A 63 2.31 15.13 7.42
C PRO A 63 1.21 14.54 6.54
N VAL A 64 0.00 15.04 6.74
CA VAL A 64 -1.14 14.86 5.84
C VAL A 64 -0.73 15.28 4.43
N GLY A 65 -1.14 14.50 3.43
CA GLY A 65 -0.80 14.70 2.02
C GLY A 65 0.50 14.02 1.60
N SER A 66 1.24 13.39 2.52
CA SER A 66 2.48 12.67 2.19
C SER A 66 2.19 11.26 1.64
N PRO A 67 2.80 10.85 0.50
CA PRO A 67 2.68 9.48 -0.01
C PRO A 67 3.27 8.43 0.95
N LEU A 68 4.09 8.86 1.92
CA LEU A 68 4.67 7.97 2.92
C LEU A 68 3.63 7.35 3.87
N LEU A 69 2.42 7.91 3.93
CA LEU A 69 1.29 7.29 4.62
C LEU A 69 0.93 5.91 4.03
N LEU A 70 1.33 5.64 2.78
CA LEU A 70 1.08 4.36 2.11
C LEU A 70 2.12 3.27 2.45
N LEU A 71 3.25 3.60 3.08
CA LEU A 71 4.29 2.60 3.39
C LEU A 71 3.79 1.37 4.16
N PRO A 72 2.87 1.48 5.14
CA PRO A 72 2.30 0.30 5.80
C PRO A 72 1.58 -0.64 4.84
N ALA A 73 0.93 -0.12 3.80
CA ALA A 73 0.27 -0.94 2.79
C ALA A 73 1.31 -1.69 1.94
N TYR A 74 2.41 -1.02 1.55
CA TYR A 74 3.54 -1.68 0.89
C TYR A 74 4.11 -2.82 1.74
N ALA A 75 4.35 -2.59 3.04
CA ALA A 75 4.87 -3.61 3.95
C ALA A 75 3.93 -4.83 4.06
N GLN A 76 2.61 -4.62 4.14
CA GLN A 76 1.64 -5.71 4.14
C GLN A 76 1.63 -6.47 2.81
N ILE A 77 1.78 -5.78 1.67
CA ILE A 77 1.87 -6.41 0.35
C ILE A 77 3.10 -7.34 0.31
N GLU A 78 4.25 -6.91 0.83
CA GLU A 78 5.45 -7.75 0.89
C GLU A 78 5.27 -8.97 1.81
N GLN A 79 4.60 -8.82 2.95
CA GLN A 79 4.23 -9.95 3.80
C GLN A 79 3.34 -10.94 3.06
N ARG A 80 2.38 -10.43 2.28
CA ARG A 80 1.51 -11.25 1.43
C ARG A 80 2.31 -11.96 0.33
N ARG A 81 3.22 -11.28 -0.37
CA ARG A 81 4.11 -11.92 -1.37
C ARG A 81 4.92 -13.07 -0.77
N ALA A 82 5.21 -13.03 0.53
CA ALA A 82 5.92 -14.08 1.23
C ALA A 82 5.05 -15.26 1.70
N ARG A 83 3.72 -15.14 1.66
CA ARG A 83 2.78 -16.15 2.15
C ARG A 83 1.82 -16.58 1.05
N THR A 84 1.76 -17.87 0.77
CA THR A 84 0.79 -18.47 -0.16
C THR A 84 -0.40 -19.02 0.65
N ASP A 85 -1.18 -18.15 1.28
CA ASP A 85 -2.36 -18.53 2.06
C ASP A 85 -3.64 -18.21 1.26
N PRO A 86 -4.54 -19.19 0.98
CA PRO A 86 -5.80 -18.93 0.29
C PRO A 86 -6.78 -18.03 1.07
N LEU A 87 -6.63 -17.90 2.39
CA LEU A 87 -7.49 -17.07 3.24
C LEU A 87 -6.93 -15.64 3.45
N TRP A 88 -5.90 -15.26 2.70
CA TRP A 88 -5.18 -14.01 2.91
C TRP A 88 -6.07 -12.76 2.85
N ARG A 89 -7.08 -12.70 1.96
CA ARG A 89 -8.00 -11.53 1.89
C ARG A 89 -8.83 -11.38 3.15
N ARG A 90 -9.22 -12.50 3.77
CA ARG A 90 -9.96 -12.47 5.03
C ARG A 90 -9.07 -11.98 6.16
N GLN A 91 -7.85 -12.51 6.25
CA GLN A 91 -6.86 -12.06 7.24
C GLN A 91 -6.54 -10.57 7.08
N TRP A 92 -6.36 -10.10 5.85
CA TRP A 92 -6.11 -8.68 5.55
C TRP A 92 -7.27 -7.78 6.00
N ALA A 93 -8.51 -8.22 5.81
CA ALA A 93 -9.70 -7.46 6.20
C ALA A 93 -9.86 -7.36 7.72
N GLU A 94 -9.40 -8.38 8.44
CA GLU A 94 -9.41 -8.45 9.90
C GLU A 94 -8.13 -7.82 10.51
N ASP A 95 -7.13 -7.48 9.69
CA ASP A 95 -5.85 -6.91 10.13
C ASP A 95 -6.06 -5.47 10.65
N PRO A 96 -5.67 -5.16 11.89
CA PRO A 96 -5.69 -3.79 12.41
C PRO A 96 -4.92 -2.79 11.53
N ALA A 97 -3.94 -3.26 10.75
CA ALA A 97 -3.16 -2.46 9.82
C ALA A 97 -3.98 -1.91 8.64
N LEU A 98 -5.21 -2.40 8.41
CA LEU A 98 -6.16 -1.82 7.47
C LEU A 98 -6.45 -0.34 7.77
N GLY A 99 -6.41 0.06 9.04
CA GLY A 99 -6.55 1.46 9.45
C GLY A 99 -5.51 2.38 8.81
N TYR A 100 -4.27 1.91 8.63
CA TYR A 100 -3.25 2.70 7.94
C TYR A 100 -3.55 2.87 6.44
N THR A 101 -4.13 1.86 5.79
CA THR A 101 -4.56 1.95 4.39
C THR A 101 -5.68 2.97 4.23
N LEU A 102 -6.66 2.97 5.15
CA LEU A 102 -7.73 3.96 5.18
C LEU A 102 -7.20 5.37 5.47
N ASN A 103 -6.23 5.51 6.37
CA ASN A 103 -5.55 6.79 6.61
C ASN A 103 -4.80 7.25 5.35
N ALA A 104 -4.09 6.38 4.65
CA ALA A 104 -3.45 6.73 3.38
C ALA A 104 -4.48 7.19 2.33
N PHE A 105 -5.67 6.58 2.30
CA PHE A 105 -6.75 7.00 1.44
C PHE A 105 -7.30 8.41 1.81
N HIS A 106 -7.63 8.62 3.08
CA HIS A 106 -8.23 9.88 3.54
C HIS A 106 -7.25 11.04 3.64
N ASP A 107 -6.04 10.77 4.11
CA ASP A 107 -5.05 11.79 4.46
C ASP A 107 -4.00 12.01 3.38
N TRP A 108 -3.77 11.04 2.49
CA TRP A 108 -2.91 11.25 1.32
C TRP A 108 -3.73 11.33 0.03
N PHE A 109 -4.36 10.24 -0.42
CA PHE A 109 -5.00 10.19 -1.75
C PHE A 109 -6.05 11.31 -1.98
N ARG A 110 -6.94 11.55 -1.00
CA ARG A 110 -7.97 12.60 -1.13
C ARG A 110 -7.45 14.03 -0.98
N LYS A 111 -6.27 14.23 -0.39
CA LYS A 111 -5.73 15.56 -0.03
C LYS A 111 -4.53 15.96 -0.87
N ALA A 112 -3.84 15.01 -1.48
CA ALA A 112 -2.73 15.26 -2.38
C ALA A 112 -3.24 15.78 -3.73
N PRO A 113 -2.53 16.74 -4.36
CA PRO A 113 -2.80 17.14 -5.73
C PRO A 113 -2.72 15.91 -6.66
N PRO A 114 -3.69 15.70 -7.59
CA PRO A 114 -3.73 14.50 -8.43
C PRO A 114 -2.45 14.23 -9.21
N GLY A 115 -1.75 15.27 -9.67
CA GLY A 115 -0.48 15.14 -10.41
C GLY A 115 0.72 14.68 -9.57
N LEU A 116 0.59 14.64 -8.24
CA LEU A 116 1.63 14.16 -7.31
C LEU A 116 1.38 12.72 -6.85
N CYS A 117 0.26 12.10 -7.25
CA CYS A 117 -0.02 10.70 -6.98
C CYS A 117 0.63 9.82 -8.06
N SER A 118 1.71 9.11 -7.71
CA SER A 118 2.35 8.17 -8.63
C SER A 118 1.38 7.04 -9.01
N VAL A 119 1.41 6.64 -10.27
CA VAL A 119 0.63 5.47 -10.77
C VAL A 119 0.95 4.23 -9.95
N SER A 120 2.22 4.03 -9.55
CA SER A 120 2.60 2.91 -8.68
C SER A 120 1.87 2.95 -7.34
N ASP A 121 1.80 4.11 -6.70
CA ASP A 121 1.13 4.24 -5.39
C ASP A 121 -0.36 4.05 -5.50
N LEU A 122 -0.99 4.58 -6.56
CA LEU A 122 -2.41 4.37 -6.80
C LEU A 122 -2.73 2.87 -6.96
N ASN A 123 -1.88 2.11 -7.65
CA ASN A 123 -2.05 0.66 -7.78
C ASN A 123 -1.89 -0.07 -6.44
N HIS A 124 -0.91 0.32 -5.62
CA HIS A 124 -0.73 -0.28 -4.28
C HIS A 124 -1.88 0.06 -3.33
N LEU A 125 -2.37 1.31 -3.35
CA LEU A 125 -3.53 1.73 -2.56
C LEU A 125 -4.80 1.01 -3.02
N ALA A 126 -5.06 0.95 -4.33
CA ALA A 126 -6.22 0.25 -4.88
C ALA A 126 -6.22 -1.24 -4.50
N TYR A 127 -5.06 -1.90 -4.61
CA TYR A 127 -4.91 -3.28 -4.17
C TYR A 127 -5.19 -3.43 -2.67
N ALA A 128 -4.57 -2.61 -1.82
CA ALA A 128 -4.70 -2.73 -0.37
C ALA A 128 -6.14 -2.49 0.12
N LEU A 129 -6.84 -1.51 -0.47
CA LEU A 129 -8.26 -1.24 -0.18
C LEU A 129 -9.14 -2.40 -0.64
N TRP A 130 -8.94 -2.90 -1.86
CA TRP A 130 -9.68 -4.05 -2.38
C TRP A 130 -9.43 -5.32 -1.54
N ALA A 131 -8.16 -5.61 -1.20
CA ALA A 131 -7.78 -6.71 -0.33
C ALA A 131 -8.49 -6.63 1.03
N GLY A 132 -8.56 -5.43 1.62
CA GLY A 132 -9.27 -5.13 2.86
C GLY A 132 -10.79 -4.97 2.75
N HIS A 133 -11.41 -5.36 1.63
CA HIS A 133 -12.86 -5.25 1.37
C HIS A 133 -13.43 -3.82 1.44
N GLN A 134 -12.57 -2.80 1.32
CA GLN A 134 -12.95 -1.38 1.27
C GLN A 134 -13.28 -0.99 -0.17
N TYR A 135 -14.36 -1.58 -0.70
CA TYR A 135 -14.71 -1.49 -2.12
C TYR A 135 -15.13 -0.10 -2.56
N LEU A 136 -15.70 0.72 -1.67
CA LEU A 136 -16.14 2.07 -1.99
C LEU A 136 -14.92 2.98 -2.20
N GLU A 137 -13.99 2.95 -1.26
CA GLU A 137 -12.73 3.68 -1.28
C GLU A 137 -11.87 3.20 -2.46
N ALA A 138 -11.76 1.87 -2.65
CA ALA A 138 -11.06 1.30 -3.80
C ALA A 138 -11.64 1.77 -5.14
N SER A 139 -12.97 1.94 -5.23
CA SER A 139 -13.62 2.42 -6.45
C SER A 139 -13.19 3.85 -6.82
N GLU A 140 -13.06 4.74 -5.84
CA GLU A 140 -12.58 6.11 -6.06
C GLU A 140 -11.13 6.12 -6.57
N VAL A 141 -10.28 5.26 -6.01
CA VAL A 141 -8.88 5.12 -6.48
C VAL A 141 -8.85 4.57 -7.91
N PHE A 142 -9.66 3.56 -8.24
CA PHE A 142 -9.75 3.02 -9.59
C PHE A 142 -10.34 4.00 -10.62
N GLU A 143 -11.22 4.91 -10.21
CA GLU A 143 -11.69 6.02 -11.04
C GLU A 143 -10.55 7.00 -11.31
N ALA A 144 -9.81 7.41 -10.28
CA ALA A 144 -8.67 8.33 -10.39
C ALA A 144 -7.50 7.76 -11.22
N MET A 145 -7.24 6.45 -11.14
CA MET A 145 -6.26 5.77 -11.97
C MET A 145 -6.58 5.84 -13.46
N GLY A 146 -7.87 5.88 -13.83
CA GLY A 146 -8.29 5.89 -15.22
C GLY A 146 -7.72 4.70 -16.03
N PRO A 147 -7.07 4.92 -17.17
CA PRO A 147 -6.43 3.86 -17.95
C PRO A 147 -5.02 3.48 -17.46
N TYR A 148 -4.45 4.22 -16.51
CA TYR A 148 -3.06 4.04 -16.11
C TYR A 148 -2.92 2.96 -15.04
N VAL A 149 -2.08 1.98 -15.34
CA VAL A 149 -1.89 0.79 -14.52
C VAL A 149 -0.40 0.52 -14.38
N ALA A 150 0.01 0.13 -13.17
CA ALA A 150 1.33 -0.40 -12.91
C ALA A 150 1.25 -1.93 -12.82
N ARG A 151 2.31 -2.62 -13.26
CA ARG A 151 2.42 -4.08 -13.15
C ARG A 151 2.34 -4.56 -11.69
N GLU A 152 2.99 -3.84 -10.80
CA GLU A 152 2.99 -4.09 -9.35
C GLU A 152 1.86 -3.31 -8.67
N PRO A 153 1.20 -3.87 -7.64
CA PRO A 153 1.53 -5.13 -6.95
C PRO A 153 0.92 -6.38 -7.61
N TRP A 154 0.07 -6.24 -8.62
CA TRP A 154 -0.78 -7.32 -9.14
C TRP A 154 0.00 -8.54 -9.64
N ALA A 155 1.12 -8.31 -10.33
CA ALA A 155 1.96 -9.36 -10.92
C ALA A 155 2.74 -10.20 -9.90
N SER A 156 2.81 -9.81 -8.64
CA SER A 156 3.64 -10.48 -7.63
C SER A 156 2.85 -11.11 -6.49
N VAL A 157 1.59 -10.71 -6.33
CA VAL A 157 0.67 -11.21 -5.29
C VAL A 157 -0.33 -12.24 -5.80
N HIS A 158 -0.31 -12.54 -7.10
CA HIS A 158 -1.19 -13.54 -7.68
C HIS A 158 -0.71 -14.96 -7.36
N ASP A 159 -1.67 -15.87 -7.15
CA ASP A 159 -1.42 -17.31 -7.00
C ASP A 159 -1.77 -18.10 -8.28
N GLY A 160 -2.04 -17.42 -9.40
CA GLY A 160 -2.61 -18.02 -10.61
C GLY A 160 -1.59 -18.55 -11.62
N ALA A 161 -1.95 -19.66 -12.28
CA ALA A 161 -1.20 -20.27 -13.40
C ALA A 161 -1.65 -19.76 -14.80
N ALA A 162 -2.47 -18.70 -14.84
CA ALA A 162 -2.92 -18.11 -16.11
C ALA A 162 -1.76 -17.50 -16.90
N ALA A 163 -1.97 -17.16 -18.17
CA ALA A 163 -0.96 -16.52 -19.01
C ALA A 163 -0.59 -15.10 -18.52
N ASP A 164 -1.58 -14.32 -18.03
CA ASP A 164 -1.37 -13.07 -17.29
C ASP A 164 -2.28 -13.00 -16.04
N PRO A 165 -1.86 -13.65 -14.94
CA PRO A 165 -2.65 -13.72 -13.72
C PRO A 165 -2.67 -12.38 -12.95
N GLY A 166 -1.72 -11.48 -13.19
CA GLY A 166 -1.68 -10.15 -12.58
C GLY A 166 -2.71 -9.22 -13.18
N GLU A 167 -2.80 -9.16 -14.51
CA GLU A 167 -3.81 -8.37 -15.22
C GLU A 167 -5.23 -8.85 -14.84
N ALA A 168 -5.46 -10.17 -14.84
CA ALA A 168 -6.75 -10.74 -14.48
C ALA A 168 -7.17 -10.35 -13.04
N LEU A 169 -6.22 -10.32 -12.10
CA LEU A 169 -6.47 -9.92 -10.72
C LEU A 169 -6.85 -8.45 -10.60
N LEU A 170 -6.12 -7.57 -11.29
CA LEU A 170 -6.44 -6.14 -11.36
C LEU A 170 -7.85 -5.91 -11.93
N LEU A 171 -8.16 -6.52 -13.07
CA LEU A 171 -9.45 -6.34 -13.74
C LEU A 171 -10.60 -6.83 -12.86
N ARG A 172 -10.41 -7.96 -12.18
CA ARG A 172 -11.35 -8.47 -11.18
C ARG A 172 -11.54 -7.46 -10.04
N ALA A 173 -10.45 -6.97 -9.45
CA ALA A 173 -10.50 -6.03 -8.34
C ALA A 173 -11.25 -4.75 -8.72
N ARG A 174 -10.94 -4.22 -9.90
CA ARG A 174 -11.62 -3.04 -10.47
C ARG A 174 -13.11 -3.29 -10.68
N ALA A 175 -13.47 -4.42 -11.28
CA ALA A 175 -14.87 -4.77 -11.55
C ALA A 175 -15.69 -4.93 -10.26
N GLU A 176 -15.13 -5.61 -9.24
CA GLU A 176 -15.77 -5.80 -7.93
C GLU A 176 -16.03 -4.44 -7.24
N SER A 177 -15.00 -3.58 -7.16
CA SER A 177 -15.10 -2.27 -6.51
C SER A 177 -16.09 -1.32 -7.21
N LEU A 178 -16.01 -1.21 -8.54
CA LEU A 178 -16.93 -0.36 -9.31
C LEU A 178 -18.38 -0.87 -9.24
N SER A 179 -18.58 -2.18 -9.29
CA SER A 179 -19.92 -2.78 -9.18
C SER A 179 -20.52 -2.55 -7.80
N PHE A 180 -19.72 -2.64 -6.75
CA PHE A 180 -20.16 -2.35 -5.38
C PHE A 180 -20.58 -0.89 -5.21
N SER A 181 -19.76 0.05 -5.70
CA SER A 181 -20.06 1.49 -5.67
C SER A 181 -21.37 1.82 -6.41
N ARG A 182 -21.58 1.25 -7.60
CA ARG A 182 -22.83 1.42 -8.37
C ARG A 182 -24.07 0.91 -7.62
N LYS A 183 -23.97 -0.21 -6.91
CA LYS A 183 -25.08 -0.75 -6.10
C LYS A 183 -25.41 0.11 -4.89
N ARG A 184 -24.42 0.85 -4.35
CA ARG A 184 -24.59 1.73 -3.18
C ARG A 184 -25.00 3.16 -3.54
N ARG A 185 -24.78 3.61 -4.78
CA ARG A 185 -25.33 4.90 -5.23
C ARG A 185 -26.87 4.84 -5.17
N PRO A 186 -27.53 5.83 -4.56
CA PRO A 186 -28.99 5.91 -4.61
C PRO A 186 -29.42 5.93 -6.08
N ARG A 187 -30.44 5.15 -6.44
CA ARG A 187 -31.10 5.30 -7.74
C ARG A 187 -31.58 6.73 -7.83
N ALA A 188 -31.00 7.53 -8.73
CA ALA A 188 -31.62 8.78 -9.13
C ALA A 188 -33.04 8.42 -9.61
N GLY A 189 -34.05 8.89 -8.90
CA GLY A 189 -35.44 8.72 -9.30
C GLY A 189 -35.66 9.29 -10.70
N PRO A 190 -36.72 8.86 -11.42
CA PRO A 190 -37.02 9.43 -12.72
C PRO A 190 -37.13 10.95 -12.58
N HIS A 191 -36.36 11.69 -13.38
CA HIS A 191 -36.55 13.13 -13.52
C HIS A 191 -37.96 13.38 -14.09
N PRO A 192 -38.71 14.36 -13.54
CA PRO A 192 -40.08 14.68 -13.96
C PRO A 192 -40.16 15.20 -15.39
#